data_AF-A0A7C3GDA4-F1
#
_entry.id   AF-A0A7C3GDA4-F1
#
_cell.length_a   1.000
_cell.length_b   1.000
_cell.length_c   1.000
_cell.angle_alpha   90.00
_cell.angle_beta   90.00
_cell.angle_gamma   90.00
#
_symmetry.space_group_name_H-M   'P 1'
#
loop_
_entity.id
_entity.type
_entity.pdbx_description
1 polymer ?
#
loop_
_entity_poly.entity_id
_entity_poly.type
_entity_poly.pdbx_seq_one_letter_code
_entity_poly.pdbx_strand_id
1 'polypeptide(L)'
;MQAPGRERRAELEAICRDLYLRLRPRETPPGFRVEFRRFAALNNFIRRRDGAIHLLVSDILADAPREVLASLACILLSKLLREPVPAECRRRYREYVSRDDVQRTLRAARAERGRKRMGPPQGRYYDLEELFERLNERYFEGALAKPRLGWSPRASRRRLGHYDAAHGTIVLSRILDGPGVPEFVVEYVLFHEMLHAVHPTRRSGTRREVHTKEFQEAERRFPRLAEAREWLERL
;
A
#
# COMPACT_ATOMS: atom_id res chain seq x y z
N MET A 1 -6.31 -26.60 5.55
CA MET A 1 -5.74 -25.86 4.40
C MET A 1 -4.24 -26.17 4.34
N GLN A 2 -3.83 -27.09 3.47
CA GLN A 2 -2.43 -27.51 3.37
C GLN A 2 -1.58 -26.31 2.91
N ALA A 3 -0.41 -26.11 3.53
CA ALA A 3 0.51 -25.08 3.06
C ALA A 3 0.80 -25.33 1.57
N PRO A 4 0.65 -24.33 0.68
CA PRO A 4 1.04 -24.46 -0.73
C PRO A 4 2.57 -24.53 -0.75
N GLY A 5 3.06 -25.73 -0.48
CA GLY A 5 4.27 -25.85 0.31
C GLY A 5 5.43 -26.26 -0.56
N ARG A 6 5.51 -27.56 -0.85
CA ARG A 6 6.75 -28.14 -1.36
C ARG A 6 6.91 -27.98 -2.87
N GLU A 7 5.87 -28.29 -3.63
CA GLU A 7 5.91 -28.29 -5.09
C GLU A 7 6.14 -26.89 -5.67
N ARG A 8 5.38 -25.89 -5.21
CA ARG A 8 5.56 -24.50 -5.63
C ARG A 8 6.90 -23.89 -5.23
N ARG A 9 7.44 -24.27 -4.05
CA ARG A 9 8.79 -23.87 -3.66
C ARG A 9 9.82 -24.42 -4.63
N ALA A 10 9.77 -25.72 -4.89
CA ALA A 10 10.70 -26.40 -5.81
C ALA A 10 10.61 -25.85 -7.24
N GLU A 11 9.39 -25.57 -7.72
CA GLU A 11 9.18 -24.97 -9.04
C GLU A 11 9.82 -23.58 -9.13
N LEU A 12 9.61 -22.71 -8.13
CA LEU A 12 10.19 -21.38 -8.14
C LEU A 12 11.72 -21.41 -7.97
N GLU A 13 12.26 -22.36 -7.19
CA GLU A 13 13.70 -22.60 -7.10
C GLU A 13 14.30 -23.03 -8.45
N ALA A 14 13.62 -23.90 -9.19
CA ALA A 14 14.02 -24.32 -10.53
C ALA A 14 14.01 -23.15 -11.52
N ILE A 15 12.92 -22.37 -11.52
CA ILE A 15 12.80 -21.13 -12.31
C ILE A 15 13.95 -20.16 -12.00
N CYS A 16 14.27 -19.95 -10.72
CA CYS A 16 15.36 -19.07 -10.32
C CYS A 16 16.72 -19.56 -10.82
N ARG A 17 16.97 -20.86 -10.75
CA ARG A 17 18.20 -21.48 -11.27
C ARG A 17 18.35 -21.26 -12.77
N ASP A 18 17.30 -21.54 -13.53
CA ASP A 18 17.31 -21.36 -15.00
C ASP A 18 17.55 -19.90 -15.39
N LEU A 19 16.88 -18.98 -14.70
CA LEU A 19 17.05 -17.54 -14.93
C LEU A 19 18.46 -17.06 -14.54
N TYR A 20 19.01 -17.57 -13.44
CA TYR A 20 20.38 -17.24 -13.03
C TYR A 20 21.39 -17.64 -14.09
N LEU A 21 21.31 -18.86 -14.60
CA LEU A 21 22.20 -19.36 -15.65
C LEU A 21 22.08 -18.54 -16.95
N ARG A 22 20.89 -18.05 -17.29
CA ARG A 22 20.72 -17.13 -18.44
C ARG A 22 21.41 -15.78 -18.21
N LEU A 23 21.37 -15.25 -16.99
CA LEU A 23 21.98 -13.96 -16.63
C LEU A 23 23.49 -14.07 -16.37
N ARG A 24 23.97 -15.24 -15.92
CA ARG A 24 25.36 -15.53 -15.52
C ARG A 24 25.78 -16.91 -16.05
N PRO A 25 25.92 -17.08 -17.38
CA PRO A 25 26.16 -18.40 -18.00
C PRO A 25 27.49 -19.05 -17.66
N ARG A 26 28.46 -18.27 -17.16
CA ARG A 26 29.80 -18.74 -16.79
C ARG A 26 29.95 -19.05 -15.30
N GLU A 27 28.91 -18.84 -14.50
CA GLU A 27 28.96 -19.06 -13.06
C GLU A 27 28.23 -20.34 -12.66
N THR A 28 28.70 -20.98 -11.59
CA THR A 28 27.93 -22.03 -10.94
C THR A 28 26.75 -21.38 -10.18
N PRO A 29 25.50 -21.79 -10.43
CA PRO A 29 24.36 -21.18 -9.77
C PRO A 29 24.41 -21.49 -8.27
N PRO A 30 24.18 -20.49 -7.40
CA PRO A 30 24.11 -20.72 -5.96
C PRO A 30 22.90 -21.60 -5.61
N GLY A 31 22.86 -22.10 -4.39
CA GLY A 31 21.63 -22.69 -3.86
C GLY A 31 20.51 -21.66 -3.83
N PHE A 32 19.29 -22.06 -4.20
CA PHE A 32 18.09 -21.24 -4.05
C PHE A 32 17.23 -21.80 -2.92
N ARG A 33 16.70 -20.91 -2.10
CA ARG A 33 15.74 -21.26 -1.03
C ARG A 33 14.54 -20.35 -1.12
N VAL A 34 13.38 -20.93 -1.41
CA VAL A 34 12.11 -20.19 -1.54
C VAL A 34 11.23 -20.47 -0.33
N GLU A 35 10.63 -19.43 0.23
CA GLU A 35 9.57 -19.55 1.23
C GLU A 35 8.37 -18.67 0.87
N PHE A 36 7.19 -19.27 0.81
CA PHE A 36 5.93 -18.54 0.79
C PHE A 36 5.53 -18.17 2.22
N ARG A 37 5.35 -16.87 2.49
CA ARG A 37 5.01 -16.35 3.81
C ARG A 37 3.72 -15.55 3.80
N ARG A 38 2.96 -15.65 4.91
CA ARG A 38 1.70 -14.93 5.14
C ARG A 38 1.96 -13.46 5.44
N PHE A 39 2.26 -12.67 4.41
CA PHE A 39 2.37 -11.22 4.54
C PHE A 39 0.97 -10.56 4.51
N ALA A 40 0.86 -9.37 5.11
CA ALA A 40 -0.32 -8.52 5.03
C ALA A 40 -0.37 -7.66 3.74
N ALA A 41 0.70 -7.67 2.95
CA ALA A 41 0.83 -6.98 1.68
C ALA A 41 1.58 -7.88 0.70
N LEU A 42 1.61 -7.51 -0.58
CA LEU A 42 2.33 -8.24 -1.63
C LEU A 42 3.86 -8.05 -1.57
N ASN A 43 4.43 -8.29 -0.40
CA ASN A 43 5.85 -8.14 -0.16
C ASN A 43 6.61 -9.35 -0.70
N ASN A 44 7.65 -9.09 -1.48
CA ASN A 44 8.57 -10.10 -1.98
C ASN A 44 10.01 -9.62 -1.76
N PHE A 45 10.84 -10.46 -1.17
CA PHE A 45 12.21 -10.13 -0.82
C PHE A 45 13.17 -11.13 -1.45
N ILE A 46 14.33 -10.64 -1.85
CA ILE A 46 15.44 -11.47 -2.33
C ILE A 46 16.73 -10.98 -1.67
N ARG A 47 17.57 -11.92 -1.23
CA ARG A 47 18.89 -11.61 -0.68
C ARG A 47 19.85 -12.77 -0.88
N ARG A 48 21.14 -12.46 -0.99
CA ARG A 48 22.21 -13.45 -0.87
C ARG A 48 22.58 -13.59 0.61
N ARG A 49 22.65 -14.82 1.13
CA ARG A 49 23.04 -15.14 2.51
C ARG A 49 23.61 -16.56 2.56
N ASP A 50 24.67 -16.77 3.32
CA ASP A 50 25.27 -18.09 3.57
C ASP A 50 25.55 -18.89 2.27
N GLY A 51 26.05 -18.22 1.23
CA GLY A 51 26.33 -18.84 -0.08
C GLY A 51 25.10 -19.15 -0.95
N ALA A 52 23.89 -18.91 -0.46
CA ALA A 52 22.63 -19.16 -1.16
C ALA A 52 21.87 -17.86 -1.47
N ILE A 53 20.94 -17.92 -2.40
CA ILE A 53 19.95 -16.86 -2.66
C ILE A 53 18.63 -17.28 -2.03
N HIS A 54 18.15 -16.44 -1.10
CA HIS A 54 16.89 -16.64 -0.40
C HIS A 54 15.82 -15.73 -0.97
N LEU A 55 14.66 -16.31 -1.29
CA LEU A 55 13.48 -15.60 -1.72
C LEU A 55 12.37 -15.79 -0.68
N LEU A 56 11.84 -14.67 -0.18
CA LEU A 56 10.60 -14.66 0.60
C LEU A 56 9.50 -14.09 -0.27
N VAL A 57 8.48 -14.89 -0.55
CA VAL A 57 7.39 -14.55 -1.48
C VAL A 57 6.09 -14.51 -0.71
N SER A 58 5.20 -13.57 -1.04
CA SER A 58 3.85 -13.54 -0.45
C SER A 58 3.08 -14.81 -0.81
N ASP A 59 2.42 -15.42 0.18
CA ASP A 59 1.51 -16.57 0.00
C ASP A 59 0.38 -16.31 -1.01
N ILE A 60 -0.01 -15.05 -1.19
CA ILE A 60 -0.98 -14.60 -2.21
C ILE A 60 -0.54 -14.97 -3.64
N LEU A 61 0.77 -15.15 -3.87
CA LEU A 61 1.31 -15.56 -5.17
C LEU A 61 1.51 -17.08 -5.28
N ALA A 62 1.19 -17.86 -4.26
CA ALA A 62 1.44 -19.30 -4.29
C ALA A 62 0.67 -20.02 -5.41
N ASP A 63 -0.53 -19.53 -5.73
CA ASP A 63 -1.37 -20.07 -6.81
C ASP A 63 -1.18 -19.32 -8.14
N ALA A 64 -0.21 -18.40 -8.22
CA ALA A 64 0.04 -17.67 -9.44
C ALA A 64 0.50 -18.61 -10.58
N PRO A 65 0.11 -18.33 -11.85
CA PRO A 65 0.61 -19.08 -13.00
C PRO A 65 2.14 -19.07 -13.05
N ARG A 66 2.72 -20.15 -13.56
CA ARG A 66 4.18 -20.34 -13.65
C ARG A 66 4.88 -19.16 -14.32
N GLU A 67 4.26 -18.59 -15.33
CA GLU A 67 4.73 -17.46 -16.12
C GLU A 67 4.83 -16.17 -15.28
N VAL A 68 3.92 -16.02 -14.31
CA VAL A 68 3.91 -14.90 -13.36
C VAL A 68 4.99 -15.11 -12.31
N LEU A 69 5.16 -16.34 -11.80
CA LEU A 69 6.25 -16.71 -10.90
C LEU A 69 7.62 -16.50 -11.56
N ALA A 70 7.77 -16.87 -12.83
CA ALA A 70 8.95 -16.60 -13.64
C ALA A 70 9.21 -15.10 -13.83
N SER A 71 8.16 -14.32 -14.06
CA SER A 71 8.26 -12.87 -14.15
C SER A 71 8.70 -12.24 -12.83
N LEU A 72 8.14 -12.69 -11.70
CA LEU A 72 8.57 -12.28 -10.35
C LEU A 72 10.03 -12.63 -10.10
N ALA A 73 10.43 -13.88 -10.34
CA ALA A 73 11.80 -14.35 -10.18
C ALA A 73 12.78 -13.53 -11.01
N CYS A 74 12.45 -13.26 -12.28
CA CYS A 74 13.27 -12.42 -13.16
C CYS A 74 13.43 -11.01 -12.60
N ILE A 75 12.34 -10.37 -12.14
CA ILE A 75 12.40 -9.04 -11.53
C ILE A 75 13.32 -9.03 -10.30
N LEU A 76 13.17 -10.02 -9.41
CA LEU A 76 13.94 -10.10 -8.17
C LEU A 76 15.42 -10.39 -8.45
N LEU A 77 15.74 -11.36 -9.31
CA LEU A 77 17.11 -11.72 -9.66
C LEU A 77 17.82 -10.60 -10.40
N SER A 78 17.18 -9.96 -11.38
CA SER A 78 17.76 -8.80 -12.06
C SER A 78 18.11 -7.70 -11.07
N LYS A 79 17.25 -7.42 -10.08
CA LYS A 79 17.56 -6.43 -9.02
C LYS A 79 18.73 -6.86 -8.13
N LEU A 80 18.76 -8.13 -7.70
CA LEU A 80 19.85 -8.65 -6.87
C LEU A 80 21.20 -8.58 -7.60
N LEU A 81 21.20 -8.95 -8.88
CA LEU A 81 22.39 -9.03 -9.73
C LEU A 81 22.73 -7.71 -10.42
N ARG A 82 21.95 -6.66 -10.16
CA ARG A 82 22.07 -5.31 -10.77
C ARG A 82 21.98 -5.31 -12.30
N GLU A 83 21.18 -6.21 -12.84
CA GLU A 83 20.86 -6.29 -14.27
C GLU A 83 19.60 -5.47 -14.61
N PRO A 84 19.48 -4.98 -15.86
CA PRO A 84 18.23 -4.43 -16.36
C PRO A 84 17.10 -5.45 -16.24
N VAL A 85 15.96 -4.99 -15.72
CA VAL A 85 14.76 -5.84 -15.62
C VAL A 85 14.00 -5.78 -16.95
N PRO A 86 13.79 -6.92 -17.65
CA PRO A 86 13.01 -6.95 -18.89
C PRO A 86 11.60 -6.36 -18.73
N ALA A 87 11.18 -5.55 -19.70
CA ALA A 87 9.88 -4.87 -19.68
C ALA A 87 8.70 -5.87 -19.65
N GLU A 88 8.83 -6.98 -20.38
CA GLU A 88 7.85 -8.08 -20.42
C GLU A 88 7.56 -8.64 -19.02
N CYS A 89 8.60 -8.94 -18.24
CA CYS A 89 8.44 -9.46 -16.88
C CYS A 89 7.70 -8.47 -15.98
N ARG A 90 8.04 -7.16 -16.09
CA ARG A 90 7.32 -6.11 -15.35
C ARG A 90 5.86 -6.05 -15.76
N ARG A 91 5.57 -6.12 -17.06
CA ARG A 91 4.22 -6.02 -17.61
C ARG A 91 3.36 -7.20 -17.14
N ARG A 92 3.82 -8.43 -17.37
CA ARG A 92 3.10 -9.66 -16.99
C ARG A 92 2.84 -9.74 -15.48
N TYR A 93 3.85 -9.44 -14.67
CA TYR A 93 3.68 -9.38 -13.22
C TYR A 93 2.66 -8.31 -12.82
N ARG A 94 2.75 -7.11 -13.40
CA ARG A 94 1.82 -5.99 -13.12
C ARG A 94 0.39 -6.32 -13.53
N GLU A 95 0.18 -6.93 -14.69
CA GLU A 95 -1.14 -7.35 -15.18
C GLU A 95 -1.78 -8.37 -14.23
N TYR A 96 -1.03 -9.41 -13.84
CA TYR A 96 -1.55 -10.41 -12.89
C TYR A 96 -1.95 -9.80 -11.56
N VAL A 97 -1.05 -9.02 -10.93
CA VAL A 97 -1.36 -8.41 -9.62
C VAL A 97 -2.47 -7.37 -9.72
N SER A 98 -2.77 -6.86 -10.91
CA SER A 98 -3.87 -5.94 -11.16
C SER A 98 -5.21 -6.65 -11.38
N ARG A 99 -5.28 -7.98 -11.47
CA ARG A 99 -6.57 -8.66 -11.59
C ARG A 99 -7.43 -8.46 -10.33
N ASP A 100 -8.75 -8.40 -10.51
CA ASP A 100 -9.67 -8.08 -9.41
C ASP A 100 -9.75 -9.18 -8.35
N ASP A 101 -9.62 -10.45 -8.73
CA ASP A 101 -9.51 -11.58 -7.80
C ASP A 101 -8.25 -11.48 -6.91
N VAL A 102 -7.10 -11.14 -7.49
CA VAL A 102 -5.85 -10.94 -6.76
C VAL A 102 -5.95 -9.71 -5.83
N GLN A 103 -6.54 -8.62 -6.31
CA GLN A 103 -6.75 -7.41 -5.51
C GLN A 103 -7.73 -7.64 -4.35
N ARG A 104 -8.79 -8.42 -4.55
CA ARG A 104 -9.71 -8.83 -3.47
C ARG A 104 -8.96 -9.64 -2.41
N THR A 105 -8.15 -10.61 -2.83
CA THR A 105 -7.32 -11.42 -1.92
C THR A 105 -6.33 -10.55 -1.14
N LEU A 106 -5.70 -9.56 -1.80
CA LEU A 106 -4.81 -8.60 -1.15
C LEU A 106 -5.51 -7.74 -0.11
N ARG A 107 -6.71 -7.23 -0.42
CA ARG A 107 -7.52 -6.45 0.52
C ARG A 107 -7.90 -7.29 1.74
N ALA A 108 -8.37 -8.52 1.52
CA ALA A 108 -8.73 -9.45 2.59
C ALA A 108 -7.52 -9.79 3.48
N ALA A 109 -6.37 -10.15 2.89
CA ALA A 109 -5.15 -10.42 3.64
C ALA A 109 -4.66 -9.21 4.44
N ARG A 110 -4.82 -8.00 3.90
CA ARG A 110 -4.45 -6.77 4.58
C ARG A 110 -5.39 -6.44 5.74
N ALA A 111 -6.68 -6.71 5.63
CA ALA A 111 -7.65 -6.55 6.71
C ALA A 111 -7.46 -7.60 7.82
N GLU A 112 -7.22 -8.87 7.44
CA GLU A 112 -7.03 -9.98 8.39
C GLU A 112 -5.69 -9.88 9.14
N ARG A 113 -4.60 -9.56 8.42
CA ARG A 113 -3.22 -9.72 8.92
C ARG A 113 -2.53 -8.38 9.18
N GLY A 114 -3.09 -7.28 8.64
CA GLY A 114 -2.56 -5.94 8.84
C GLY A 114 -2.79 -5.49 10.27
N ARG A 115 -1.75 -4.89 10.87
CA ARG A 115 -1.89 -4.16 12.14
C ARG A 115 -1.79 -2.68 11.83
N LYS A 116 -2.86 -1.93 12.05
CA LYS A 116 -2.81 -0.47 11.98
C LYS A 116 -2.45 0.08 13.36
N ARG A 117 -1.22 0.61 13.49
CA ARG A 117 -0.78 1.33 14.69
C ARG A 117 -1.19 2.79 14.55
N MET A 118 -2.10 3.23 15.40
CA MET A 118 -2.56 4.61 15.52
C MET A 118 -2.75 4.93 17.00
N GLY A 119 -2.56 6.20 17.35
CA GLY A 119 -2.91 6.72 18.66
C GLY A 119 -4.43 6.96 18.80
N PRO A 120 -4.87 7.47 19.95
CA PRO A 120 -6.25 7.90 20.14
C PRO A 120 -6.62 9.05 19.19
N PRO A 121 -7.92 9.31 18.98
CA PRO A 121 -8.39 10.50 18.26
C PRO A 121 -8.18 11.80 19.04
N GLN A 122 -8.15 11.74 20.37
CA GLN A 122 -7.77 12.85 21.24
C GLN A 122 -6.28 13.14 21.08
N GLY A 123 -5.95 14.24 20.40
CA GLY A 123 -4.62 14.80 20.35
C GLY A 123 -4.30 15.62 21.59
N ARG A 124 -3.16 16.31 21.57
CA ARG A 124 -2.79 17.29 22.60
C ARG A 124 -3.53 18.62 22.40
N TYR A 125 -3.83 18.99 21.15
CA TYR A 125 -4.43 20.27 20.77
C TYR A 125 -5.78 20.10 20.05
N TYR A 126 -5.99 18.98 19.35
CA TYR A 126 -7.19 18.75 18.55
C TYR A 126 -7.80 17.38 18.82
N ASP A 127 -9.13 17.30 18.91
CA ASP A 127 -9.89 16.05 18.94
C ASP A 127 -10.43 15.72 17.54
N LEU A 128 -9.93 14.64 16.94
CA LEU A 128 -10.35 14.22 15.60
C LEU A 128 -11.81 13.77 15.53
N GLU A 129 -12.40 13.28 16.62
CA GLU A 129 -13.82 12.93 16.63
C GLU A 129 -14.69 14.18 16.54
N GLU A 130 -14.39 15.21 17.32
CA GLU A 130 -15.12 16.48 17.27
C GLU A 130 -15.01 17.14 15.89
N LEU A 131 -13.80 17.19 15.32
CA LEU A 131 -13.60 17.70 13.97
C LEU A 131 -14.38 16.87 12.94
N PHE A 132 -14.37 15.55 13.07
CA PHE A 132 -15.07 14.65 12.15
C PHE A 132 -16.58 14.90 12.15
N GLU A 133 -17.22 14.96 13.32
CA GLU A 133 -18.67 15.15 13.39
C GLU A 133 -19.10 16.48 12.74
N ARG A 134 -18.39 17.58 13.02
CA ARG A 134 -18.68 18.89 12.39
C ARG A 134 -18.51 18.87 10.87
N LEU A 135 -17.47 18.20 10.38
CA LEU A 135 -17.25 18.06 8.95
C LEU A 135 -18.30 17.13 8.30
N ASN A 136 -18.70 16.07 9.01
CA ASN A 136 -19.70 15.11 8.57
C ASN A 136 -21.06 15.81 8.39
N GLU A 137 -21.49 16.58 9.38
CA GLU A 137 -22.71 17.39 9.31
C GLU A 137 -22.64 18.41 8.16
N ARG A 138 -21.53 19.16 8.06
CA ARG A 138 -21.41 20.27 7.09
C ARG A 138 -21.33 19.81 5.63
N TYR A 139 -20.61 18.73 5.34
CA TYR A 139 -20.28 18.34 3.97
C TYR A 139 -20.95 17.07 3.49
N PHE A 140 -21.38 16.21 4.42
CA PHE A 140 -21.90 14.88 4.15
C PHE A 140 -23.29 14.67 4.76
N GLU A 141 -23.94 15.73 5.27
CA GLU A 141 -25.29 15.69 5.85
C GLU A 141 -25.42 14.67 7.00
N GLY A 142 -24.32 14.38 7.69
CA GLY A 142 -24.26 13.37 8.74
C GLY A 142 -24.27 11.92 8.24
N ALA A 143 -24.31 11.69 6.93
CA ALA A 143 -24.48 10.36 6.34
C ALA A 143 -23.19 9.51 6.32
N LEU A 144 -22.02 10.10 6.56
CA LEU A 144 -20.77 9.34 6.54
C LEU A 144 -20.63 8.52 7.83
N ALA A 145 -20.60 7.18 7.69
CA ALA A 145 -20.35 6.29 8.82
C ALA A 145 -18.99 6.61 9.46
N LYS A 146 -18.97 6.84 10.79
CA LYS A 146 -17.76 7.23 11.52
C LYS A 146 -16.67 6.15 11.38
N PRO A 147 -15.54 6.45 10.70
CA PRO A 147 -14.40 5.56 10.69
C PRO A 147 -13.68 5.61 12.04
N ARG A 148 -12.79 4.66 12.29
CA ARG A 148 -11.86 4.80 13.41
C ARG A 148 -10.88 5.92 13.12
N LEU A 149 -10.81 6.90 14.03
CA LEU A 149 -9.98 8.10 13.92
C LEU A 149 -8.78 8.01 14.85
N GLY A 150 -7.66 8.62 14.46
CA GLY A 150 -6.50 8.67 15.35
C GLY A 150 -5.25 9.29 14.75
N TRP A 151 -4.33 9.66 15.63
CA TRP A 151 -3.06 10.26 15.25
C TRP A 151 -2.00 9.20 14.87
N SER A 152 -1.14 9.52 13.92
CA SER A 152 0.00 8.67 13.58
C SER A 152 0.94 8.54 14.77
N PRO A 153 1.59 7.38 15.00
CA PRO A 153 2.52 7.22 16.12
C PRO A 153 3.75 8.15 16.08
N ARG A 154 4.09 8.70 14.92
CA ARG A 154 5.23 9.61 14.71
C ARG A 154 4.81 10.74 13.77
N ALA A 155 5.36 11.93 14.03
CA ALA A 155 5.23 13.07 13.12
C ALA A 155 5.87 12.75 11.76
N SER A 156 5.18 13.11 10.67
CA SER A 156 5.62 12.88 9.30
C SER A 156 5.09 13.97 8.38
N ARG A 157 5.99 14.59 7.62
CA ARG A 157 5.67 15.59 6.57
C ARG A 157 5.30 14.95 5.24
N ARG A 158 5.76 13.73 4.99
CA ARG A 158 5.55 13.01 3.72
C ARG A 158 4.13 12.49 3.53
N ARG A 159 3.38 12.34 4.61
CA ARG A 159 2.00 11.85 4.61
C ARG A 159 1.29 12.48 5.80
N LEU A 160 0.41 13.43 5.49
CA LEU A 160 -0.27 14.29 6.45
C LEU A 160 -1.60 13.69 6.90
N GLY A 161 -2.28 12.97 6.02
CA GLY A 161 -3.45 12.15 6.29
C GLY A 161 -3.37 10.86 5.48
N HIS A 162 -4.15 9.86 5.90
CA HIS A 162 -4.60 8.81 4.99
C HIS A 162 -5.86 8.11 5.50
N TYR A 163 -6.80 7.87 4.59
CA TYR A 163 -7.84 6.86 4.74
C TYR A 163 -7.30 5.47 4.39
N ASP A 164 -7.67 4.46 5.19
CA ASP A 164 -7.42 3.06 4.91
C ASP A 164 -8.73 2.28 4.89
N ALA A 165 -9.23 2.05 3.67
CA ALA A 165 -10.46 1.30 3.42
C ALA A 165 -10.41 -0.14 3.96
N ALA A 166 -9.23 -0.77 4.06
CA ALA A 166 -9.13 -2.14 4.57
C ALA A 166 -9.44 -2.23 6.07
N HIS A 167 -9.27 -1.13 6.81
CA HIS A 167 -9.50 -1.08 8.24
C HIS A 167 -10.60 -0.08 8.65
N GLY A 168 -11.23 0.61 7.69
CA GLY A 168 -12.22 1.66 7.97
C GLY A 168 -11.68 2.76 8.88
N THR A 169 -10.49 3.29 8.57
CA THR A 169 -9.72 4.14 9.50
C THR A 169 -9.15 5.36 8.80
N ILE A 170 -9.30 6.54 9.39
CA ILE A 170 -8.60 7.77 9.00
C ILE A 170 -7.49 8.02 10.02
N VAL A 171 -6.27 8.27 9.53
CA VAL A 171 -5.13 8.64 10.39
C VAL A 171 -4.51 9.93 9.91
N LEU A 172 -4.43 10.90 10.82
CA LEU A 172 -3.70 12.15 10.59
C LEU A 172 -2.30 12.08 11.19
N SER A 173 -1.37 12.79 10.57
CA SER A 173 0.01 12.88 11.03
C SER A 173 0.08 13.71 12.31
N ARG A 174 0.77 13.21 13.34
CA ARG A 174 0.97 13.93 14.61
C ARG A 174 1.66 15.29 14.45
N ILE A 175 2.27 15.58 13.30
CA ILE A 175 2.81 16.91 13.03
C ILE A 175 1.73 18.00 13.01
N LEU A 176 0.47 17.64 12.72
CA LEU A 176 -0.67 18.55 12.68
C LEU A 176 -1.27 18.80 14.08
N ASP A 177 -0.91 18.00 15.08
CA ASP A 177 -1.35 18.14 16.46
C ASP A 177 -0.36 19.02 17.24
N GLY A 178 -0.29 20.30 16.86
CA GLY A 178 0.64 21.27 17.43
C GLY A 178 0.01 22.66 17.61
N PRO A 179 0.52 23.47 18.56
CA PRO A 179 -0.09 24.76 18.91
C PRO A 179 0.02 25.81 17.80
N GLY A 180 1.00 25.67 16.90
CA GLY A 180 1.20 26.57 15.76
C GLY A 180 0.48 26.11 14.49
N VAL A 181 -0.25 24.99 14.53
CA VAL A 181 -1.02 24.49 13.39
C VAL A 181 -2.42 25.07 13.51
N PRO A 182 -2.91 25.87 12.56
CA PRO A 182 -4.28 26.37 12.62
C PRO A 182 -5.32 25.25 12.46
N GLU A 183 -6.45 25.36 13.15
CA GLU A 183 -7.51 24.33 13.13
C GLU A 183 -8.01 24.01 11.71
N PHE A 184 -8.22 25.04 10.88
CA PHE A 184 -8.69 24.86 9.50
C PHE A 184 -7.74 24.01 8.63
N VAL A 185 -6.45 23.95 8.98
CA VAL A 185 -5.48 23.08 8.31
C VAL A 185 -5.73 21.63 8.69
N VAL A 186 -5.96 21.35 9.97
CA VAL A 186 -6.29 20.02 10.47
C VAL A 186 -7.62 19.54 9.90
N GLU A 187 -8.63 20.42 9.92
CA GLU A 187 -9.94 20.17 9.32
C GLU A 187 -9.82 19.86 7.83
N TYR A 188 -9.00 20.61 7.08
CA TYR A 188 -8.79 20.34 5.65
C TYR A 188 -8.20 18.96 5.40
N VAL A 189 -7.15 18.58 6.14
CA VAL A 189 -6.54 17.25 5.95
C VAL A 189 -7.55 16.16 6.35
N LEU A 190 -8.29 16.32 7.44
CA LEU A 190 -9.35 15.37 7.82
C LEU A 190 -10.43 15.26 6.75
N PHE A 191 -10.93 16.39 6.26
CA PHE A 191 -11.94 16.48 5.20
C PHE A 191 -11.46 15.78 3.91
N HIS A 192 -10.21 16.01 3.50
CA HIS A 192 -9.62 15.32 2.36
C HIS A 192 -9.62 13.79 2.54
N GLU A 193 -9.33 13.30 3.75
CA GLU A 193 -9.41 11.86 4.04
C GLU A 193 -10.85 11.32 4.11
N MET A 194 -11.82 12.13 4.53
CA MET A 194 -13.23 11.77 4.47
C MET A 194 -13.71 11.65 3.01
N LEU A 195 -13.25 12.53 2.11
CA LEU A 195 -13.55 12.42 0.68
C LEU A 195 -13.05 11.11 0.07
N HIS A 196 -11.91 10.58 0.53
CA HIS A 196 -11.42 9.26 0.09
C HIS A 196 -12.34 8.11 0.51
N ALA A 197 -13.13 8.28 1.57
CA ALA A 197 -14.12 7.28 1.98
C ALA A 197 -15.37 7.30 1.07
N VAL A 198 -15.76 8.47 0.57
CA VAL A 198 -16.94 8.67 -0.29
C VAL A 198 -16.63 8.43 -1.77
N HIS A 199 -15.44 8.81 -2.21
CA HIS A 199 -14.99 8.69 -3.59
C HIS A 199 -13.89 7.62 -3.68
N PRO A 200 -14.25 6.32 -3.69
CA PRO A 200 -13.28 5.25 -3.72
C PRO A 200 -12.46 5.30 -5.01
N THR A 201 -11.20 4.85 -4.90
CA THR A 201 -10.29 4.77 -6.05
C THR A 201 -10.90 3.97 -7.20
N ARG A 202 -11.11 4.62 -8.34
CA ARG A 202 -11.53 3.97 -9.59
C ARG A 202 -10.35 3.29 -10.25
N ARG A 203 -10.61 2.21 -10.99
CA ARG A 203 -9.59 1.44 -11.70
C ARG A 203 -9.91 1.38 -13.19
N SER A 204 -8.89 1.68 -14.01
CA SER A 204 -8.91 1.43 -15.46
C SER A 204 -7.67 0.62 -15.81
N GLY A 205 -7.87 -0.69 -15.97
CA GLY A 205 -6.78 -1.67 -16.12
C GLY A 205 -5.79 -1.64 -14.94
N THR A 206 -4.53 -1.32 -15.24
CA THR A 206 -3.44 -1.21 -14.25
C THR A 206 -3.36 0.16 -13.57
N ARG A 207 -4.09 1.16 -14.07
CA ARG A 207 -4.08 2.53 -13.53
C ARG A 207 -5.14 2.69 -12.43
N ARG A 208 -4.76 3.43 -11.39
CA ARG A 208 -5.64 3.85 -10.29
C ARG A 208 -5.92 5.34 -10.42
N GLU A 209 -7.18 5.71 -10.26
CA GLU A 209 -7.64 7.10 -10.24
C GLU A 209 -8.22 7.39 -8.84
N VAL A 210 -7.50 8.19 -8.07
CA VAL A 210 -7.75 8.43 -6.63
C VAL A 210 -8.39 9.80 -6.39
N HIS A 211 -8.24 10.74 -7.33
CA HIS A 211 -8.79 12.09 -7.28
C HIS A 211 -9.55 12.36 -8.60
N THR A 212 -10.68 11.68 -8.75
CA THR A 212 -11.56 11.85 -9.92
C THR A 212 -12.09 13.29 -9.98
N LYS A 213 -12.77 13.66 -11.08
CA LYS A 213 -13.38 14.99 -11.19
C LYS A 213 -14.35 15.28 -10.04
N GLU A 214 -15.16 14.29 -9.68
CA GLU A 214 -16.13 14.40 -8.58
C GLU A 214 -15.43 14.62 -7.22
N PHE A 215 -14.28 13.96 -6.99
CA PHE A 215 -13.45 14.22 -5.81
C PHE A 215 -12.98 15.67 -5.78
N GLN A 216 -12.46 16.16 -6.91
CA GLN A 216 -11.91 17.52 -7.00
C GLN A 216 -12.99 18.59 -6.82
N GLU A 217 -14.20 18.35 -7.34
CA GLU A 217 -15.36 19.21 -7.16
C GLU A 217 -15.80 19.25 -5.69
N ALA A 218 -15.87 18.09 -5.03
CA ALA A 218 -16.17 18.01 -3.61
C ALA A 218 -15.10 18.71 -2.74
N GLU A 219 -13.82 18.53 -3.09
CA GLU A 219 -12.69 19.16 -2.38
C GLU A 219 -12.74 20.70 -2.44
N ARG A 220 -13.16 21.26 -3.59
CA ARG A 220 -13.32 22.72 -3.78
C ARG A 220 -14.39 23.34 -2.89
N ARG A 221 -15.29 22.54 -2.28
CA ARG A 221 -16.28 23.04 -1.32
C ARG A 221 -15.66 23.47 0.02
N PHE A 222 -14.39 23.15 0.27
CA PHE A 222 -13.71 23.58 1.48
C PHE A 222 -13.34 25.09 1.40
N PRO A 223 -13.90 25.97 2.25
CA PRO A 223 -13.81 27.43 2.10
C PRO A 223 -12.38 27.98 2.08
N ARG A 224 -11.47 27.36 2.85
CA ARG A 224 -10.07 27.81 3.02
C ARG A 224 -9.07 26.90 2.33
N LEU A 225 -9.47 26.29 1.22
CA LEU A 225 -8.67 25.28 0.52
C LEU A 225 -7.30 25.81 0.11
N ALA A 226 -7.26 27.01 -0.49
CA ALA A 226 -6.02 27.62 -0.97
C ALA A 226 -5.06 27.92 0.20
N GLU A 227 -5.56 28.55 1.26
CA GLU A 227 -4.78 28.85 2.47
C GLU A 227 -4.24 27.58 3.13
N ALA A 228 -5.06 26.52 3.20
CA ALA A 228 -4.67 25.26 3.82
C ALA A 228 -3.56 24.57 3.02
N ARG A 229 -3.65 24.60 1.68
CA ARG A 229 -2.60 24.06 0.79
C ARG A 229 -1.30 24.84 0.90
N GLU A 230 -1.35 26.17 0.90
CA GLU A 230 -0.15 27.00 1.04
C GLU A 230 0.54 26.80 2.39
N TRP A 231 -0.23 26.62 3.46
CA TRP A 231 0.32 26.23 4.76
C TRP A 231 0.91 24.82 4.70
N LEU A 232 0.18 23.89 4.07
CA LEU A 232 0.58 22.55 3.62
C LEU A 232 2.01 22.44 3.09
N GLU A 233 2.28 23.26 2.09
CA GLU A 233 3.52 23.26 1.33
C GLU A 233 4.71 23.81 2.13
N ARG A 234 4.42 24.75 3.05
CA ARG A 234 5.41 25.33 3.95
C ARG A 234 5.71 24.48 5.16
N LEU A 235 4.88 23.46 5.44
CA LEU A 235 5.00 22.60 6.62
C LEU A 235 6.31 21.89 6.58
#